data_AF-A0A0E4A9W8-F1
#
_entry.id   AF-A0A0E4A9W8-F1
#
_cell.length_a   1.000
_cell.length_b   1.000
_cell.length_c   1.000
_cell.angle_alpha   90.00
_cell.angle_beta   90.00
_cell.angle_gamma   90.00
#
_symmetry.space_group_name_H-M   'P 1'
#
loop_
_entity.id
_entity.type
_entity.pdbx_description
1 polymer ?
#
loop_
_entity_poly.entity_id
_entity_poly.type
_entity_poly.pdbx_seq_one_letter_code
_entity_poly.pdbx_strand_id
1 'polypeptide(L)' 'MTMTAKLTTAFRGTLWWVRSVMGDLDYQRYVEHTRRHHADSPVISEREFWRRRHAAADANPGARCC' A
#
# COMPACT_ATOMS: atom_id res chain seq x y z
N MET A 1 -0.29 -6.87 35.98
CA MET A 1 -0.52 -7.15 34.55
C MET A 1 -1.41 -6.06 33.98
N THR A 2 -0.80 -5.03 33.44
CA THR A 2 -1.40 -3.71 33.17
C THR A 2 -2.28 -3.72 31.92
N MET A 3 -3.53 -3.28 32.08
CA MET A 3 -4.60 -3.22 31.07
C MET A 3 -4.22 -2.45 29.80
N THR A 4 -3.19 -1.60 29.89
CA THR A 4 -2.59 -0.84 28.78
C THR A 4 -1.96 -1.70 27.70
N ALA A 5 -1.34 -2.84 28.03
CA ALA A 5 -0.68 -3.70 27.03
C ALA A 5 -1.68 -4.39 26.07
N LYS A 6 -2.91 -4.69 26.54
CA LYS A 6 -3.94 -5.28 25.68
C LYS A 6 -4.54 -4.24 24.72
N LEU A 7 -4.70 -3.00 25.19
CA LEU A 7 -5.17 -1.89 24.36
C LEU A 7 -4.18 -1.56 23.24
N THR A 8 -2.88 -1.57 23.51
CA THR A 8 -1.86 -1.31 22.48
C THR A 8 -1.87 -2.36 21.36
N THR A 9 -2.09 -3.63 21.68
CA THR A 9 -2.11 -4.70 20.68
C THR A 9 -3.38 -4.66 19.85
N ALA A 10 -4.54 -4.42 20.48
CA ALA A 10 -5.81 -4.24 19.77
C ALA A 10 -5.76 -3.01 18.85
N PHE A 11 -5.18 -1.90 19.32
CA PHE A 11 -5.02 -0.69 18.53
C PHE A 11 -4.09 -0.88 17.33
N ARG A 12 -2.99 -1.64 17.48
CA ARG A 12 -2.11 -2.01 16.36
C ARG A 12 -2.82 -2.86 15.31
N GLY A 13 -3.67 -3.79 15.72
CA GLY A 13 -4.48 -4.60 14.81
C GLY A 13 -5.48 -3.76 14.00
N THR A 14 -6.21 -2.87 14.67
CA THR A 14 -7.15 -1.95 14.01
C THR A 14 -6.43 -0.97 13.09
N LEU A 15 -5.29 -0.41 13.52
CA LEU A 15 -4.47 0.44 12.65
C LEU A 15 -3.97 -0.31 11.42
N TRP A 16 -3.49 -1.55 11.58
CA TRP A 16 -3.09 -2.38 10.44
C TRP A 16 -4.28 -2.63 9.50
N TRP A 17 -5.47 -2.92 10.04
CA TRP A 17 -6.68 -3.14 9.25
C TRP A 17 -7.12 -1.87 8.51
N VAL A 18 -7.19 -0.73 9.18
CA VAL A 18 -7.51 0.57 8.57
C VAL A 18 -6.50 0.91 7.48
N ARG A 19 -5.21 0.70 7.74
CA ARG A 19 -4.10 0.96 6.81
C ARG A 19 -4.12 0.00 5.61
N SER A 20 -4.57 -1.23 5.82
CA SER A 20 -4.84 -2.20 4.74
C SER A 20 -6.03 -1.79 3.87
N VAL A 21 -7.11 -1.32 4.49
CA VAL A 21 -8.35 -0.93 3.81
C VAL A 21 -8.21 0.41 3.08
N MET A 22 -7.46 1.37 3.64
CA MET A 22 -7.22 2.68 3.01
C MET A 22 -6.18 2.65 1.87
N GLY A 23 -5.62 1.47 1.53
CA GLY A 23 -4.65 1.34 0.43
C GLY A 23 -3.24 1.82 0.77
N ASP A 24 -2.94 2.08 2.04
CA ASP A 24 -1.60 2.46 2.51
C ASP A 24 -0.60 1.27 2.43
N LEU A 25 -1.13 0.05 2.29
CA LEU A 25 -0.32 -1.15 1.99
C LEU A 25 -0.07 -1.37 0.49
N ASP A 26 -0.60 -0.54 -0.43
CA ASP A 26 -0.37 -0.72 -1.87
C ASP A 26 1.12 -0.72 -2.22
N TYR A 27 1.90 0.18 -1.60
CA TYR A 27 3.34 0.20 -1.80
C TYR A 27 4.02 -1.08 -1.30
N GLN A 28 3.67 -1.57 -0.10
CA GLN A 28 4.25 -2.81 0.43
C GLN A 28 3.92 -4.01 -0.45
N ARG A 29 2.66 -4.10 -0.92
CA ARG A 29 2.22 -5.13 -1.87
C ARG A 29 2.98 -5.03 -3.19
N TYR A 30 3.23 -3.82 -3.70
CA TYR A 30 4.06 -3.59 -4.87
C TYR A 30 5.50 -4.08 -4.65
N VAL A 31 6.11 -3.78 -3.50
CA VAL A 31 7.47 -4.24 -3.17
C VAL A 31 7.52 -5.76 -3.08
N GLU A 32 6.56 -6.38 -2.40
CA GLU A 32 6.46 -7.84 -2.26
C GLU A 32 6.26 -8.52 -3.62
N HIS A 33 5.37 -7.98 -4.45
CA HIS A 33 5.15 -8.46 -5.81
C HIS A 33 6.41 -8.31 -6.67
N THR A 34 7.06 -7.15 -6.64
CA THR A 34 8.30 -6.90 -7.38
C THR A 34 9.40 -7.84 -6.92
N ARG A 35 9.58 -8.06 -5.62
CA ARG A 35 10.57 -9.00 -5.10
C ARG A 35 10.28 -10.46 -5.49
N ARG A 36 9.00 -10.84 -5.59
CA ARG A 36 8.59 -12.21 -5.98
C ARG A 36 8.74 -12.48 -7.48
N HIS A 37 8.37 -11.51 -8.32
CA HIS A 37 8.30 -11.71 -9.77
C HIS A 37 9.48 -11.09 -10.54
N HIS A 38 10.14 -10.10 -9.95
CA HIS A 38 11.21 -9.30 -10.56
C HIS A 38 12.33 -9.05 -9.54
N ALA A 39 12.91 -10.13 -9.02
CA ALA A 39 13.93 -10.07 -7.96
C ALA A 39 15.15 -9.21 -8.35
N ASP A 40 15.50 -9.17 -9.64
CA ASP A 40 16.63 -8.39 -10.17
C ASP A 40 16.30 -6.91 -10.46
N SER A 41 15.03 -6.51 -10.37
CA SER A 41 14.61 -5.14 -10.68
C SER A 41 14.63 -4.25 -9.43
N PRO A 42 15.23 -3.06 -9.49
CA PRO A 42 15.27 -2.16 -8.36
C PRO A 42 13.86 -1.67 -8.01
N VAL A 43 13.49 -1.84 -6.73
CA VAL A 43 12.23 -1.34 -6.18
C VAL A 43 12.29 0.19 -6.16
N ILE A 44 11.36 0.85 -6.85
CA ILE A 44 11.24 2.31 -6.86
C ILE A 44 10.79 2.83 -5.49
N SER A 45 11.10 4.09 -5.18
CA SER A 45 10.64 4.72 -3.93
C SER A 45 9.11 4.88 -3.89
N GLU A 46 8.56 4.94 -2.69
CA GLU A 46 7.11 5.09 -2.47
C GLU A 46 6.51 6.31 -3.17
N ARG A 47 7.20 7.46 -3.13
CA ARG A 47 6.76 8.68 -3.83
C ARG A 47 6.69 8.47 -5.34
N GLU A 48 7.67 7.76 -5.90
CA GLU A 48 7.74 7.47 -7.33
C GLU A 48 6.63 6.48 -7.73
N PHE A 49 6.36 5.48 -6.89
CA PHE A 49 5.23 4.56 -7.07
C PHE A 49 3.90 5.30 -7.16
N TRP A 50 3.60 6.18 -6.20
CA TRP A 50 2.36 6.97 -6.21
C TRP A 50 2.28 7.90 -7.43
N ARG A 51 3.39 8.56 -7.79
CA ARG A 51 3.43 9.40 -8.99
C ARG A 51 3.08 8.62 -10.26
N ARG A 52 3.69 7.45 -10.44
CA ARG A 52 3.41 6.57 -11.60
C ARG A 52 1.98 6.07 -11.59
N ARG A 53 1.44 5.71 -10.42
CA ARG A 53 0.05 5.26 -10.29
C ARG A 53 -0.94 6.36 -10.66
N HIS A 54 -0.72 7.59 -10.20
CA HIS A 54 -1.55 8.72 -10.58
C HIS A 54 -1.42 9.07 -12.06
N ALA A 55 -0.20 9.06 -12.61
CA ALA A 55 0.01 9.27 -14.03
C ALA A 55 -0.67 8.19 -14.89
N ALA A 56 -0.66 6.92 -14.46
CA ALA A 56 -1.35 5.85 -15.14
C ALA A 56 -2.88 6.00 -15.08
N ALA A 57 -3.42 6.47 -13.96
CA ALA A 57 -4.85 6.77 -13.79
C ALA A 57 -5.31 7.98 -14.61
N ASP A 58 -4.44 8.98 -14.75
CA ASP A 58 -4.68 10.17 -15.57
C ASP A 58 -4.59 9.86 -17.07
N ALA A 59 -3.59 9.07 -17.48
CA ALA A 59 -3.41 8.65 -18.87
C ALA A 59 -4.44 7.61 -19.34
N ASN A 60 -4.96 6.79 -18.42
CA ASN A 60 -6.04 5.83 -18.68
C ASN A 60 -7.20 6.11 -17.73
N PRO A 61 -7.96 7.21 -17.94
CA PRO A 61 -9.19 7.42 -17.22
C PRO A 61 -10.16 6.37 -17.78
N GLY A 62 -10.18 5.18 -17.17
CA GLY A 62 -10.90 4.01 -17.69
C GLY A 62 -12.32 4.36 -18.15
N ALA A 63 -12.83 3.64 -19.15
CA ALA A 63 -14.11 3.86 -19.86
C ALA A 63 -14.97 4.98 -19.24
N ARG A 64 -14.59 6.24 -19.54
CA ARG A 64 -15.45 7.35 -19.21
C ARG A 64 -16.67 7.15 -20.09
N CYS A 65 -17.80 6.87 -19.45
CA CYS A 65 -19.10 6.96 -20.08
C CYS A 65 -19.22 8.38 -20.63
N CYS A 66 -18.81 8.53 -21.88
CA CYS A 66 -19.31 9.51 -22.82
C CYS A 66 -20.51 8.88 -23.52
#